data_AF-X6LBB6-F1
#
_entry.id   AF-X6LBB6-F1
#
_cell.length_a   1.000
_cell.length_b   1.000
_cell.length_c   1.000
_cell.angle_alpha   90.00
_cell.angle_beta   90.00
_cell.angle_gamma   90.00
#
_symmetry.space_group_name_H-M   'P 1'
#
loop_
_entity.id
_entity.type
_entity.pdbx_description
1 polymer ?
#
loop_
_entity_poly.entity_id
_entity_poly.type
_entity_poly.pdbx_seq_one_letter_code
_entity_poly.pdbx_strand_id
1 'polypeptide(L)'
;MKSQEENSSQIPDDLCSVRSDRTEENVAQVSQERVKEEKTGRGKFKPMGWIIIQKKSIGEPIVPSYSTGRLIDVFTKAGFEMELVSASNVDVYLTDDDRKSVLVDGKVRRLPTFVLARTGAKTDFYTLAVYRHLEKLDVPVINSSQSIEDVKDKLFSLQILAQNNIAVPKTILLK
;
A
#
# COMPACT_ATOMS: atom_id res chain seq x y z
N MET A 1 -67.21 21.38 0.57
CA MET A 1 -65.77 21.76 0.61
C MET A 1 -64.97 20.47 0.60
N LYS A 2 -64.09 20.34 -0.41
CA LYS A 2 -63.11 19.27 -0.78
C LYS A 2 -62.89 18.15 0.27
N SER A 3 -63.19 16.87 -0.02
CA SER A 3 -62.47 15.91 -0.89
C SER A 3 -60.98 15.78 -0.57
N GLN A 4 -60.58 14.69 0.11
CA GLN A 4 -59.25 14.11 0.00
C GLN A 4 -59.37 12.58 0.02
N GLU A 5 -59.15 12.01 -1.16
CA GLU A 5 -58.91 10.60 -1.44
C GLU A 5 -57.53 10.56 -2.13
N GLU A 6 -56.71 9.61 -1.67
CA GLU A 6 -55.54 8.98 -2.30
C GLU A 6 -54.70 9.76 -3.32
N ASN A 7 -53.38 9.88 -3.06
CA ASN A 7 -52.41 9.46 -4.07
C ASN A 7 -51.05 9.09 -3.48
N SER A 8 -50.69 7.82 -3.64
CA SER A 8 -49.35 7.27 -3.51
C SER A 8 -48.48 7.81 -4.66
N SER A 9 -47.67 8.84 -4.39
CA SER A 9 -46.69 9.32 -5.38
C SER A 9 -45.37 8.57 -5.21
N GLN A 10 -45.17 7.66 -6.17
CA GLN A 10 -43.93 6.96 -6.51
C GLN A 10 -42.74 7.93 -6.60
N ILE A 11 -41.63 7.54 -5.98
CA ILE A 11 -40.32 8.20 -6.17
C ILE A 11 -39.84 7.82 -7.59
N PRO A 12 -39.41 8.76 -8.42
CA PRO A 12 -38.96 8.45 -9.78
C PRO A 12 -37.63 7.69 -9.77
N ASP A 13 -37.63 6.52 -10.39
CA ASP A 13 -36.53 5.55 -10.56
C ASP A 13 -35.41 6.01 -11.54
N ASP A 14 -35.26 7.30 -11.79
CA ASP A 14 -34.38 7.83 -12.84
C ASP A 14 -33.32 8.80 -12.32
N LEU A 15 -32.30 8.26 -11.66
CA LEU A 15 -30.99 8.90 -11.50
C LEU A 15 -29.81 7.93 -11.71
N CYS A 16 -30.06 6.72 -12.20
CA CYS A 16 -29.07 5.64 -12.38
C CYS A 16 -28.85 5.24 -13.86
N SER A 17 -28.99 6.16 -14.81
CA SER A 17 -28.83 5.83 -16.25
C SER A 17 -27.83 6.70 -17.02
N VAL A 18 -27.03 7.53 -16.34
CA VAL A 18 -26.01 8.35 -17.02
C VAL A 18 -24.67 8.26 -16.30
N ARG A 19 -23.90 7.19 -16.61
CA ARG A 19 -22.42 7.07 -16.60
C ARG A 19 -21.96 5.64 -16.24
N SER A 20 -22.29 4.65 -17.07
CA SER A 20 -21.70 3.30 -17.01
C SER A 20 -20.78 2.95 -18.19
N ASP A 21 -20.68 3.78 -19.22
CA ASP A 21 -20.18 3.28 -20.52
C ASP A 21 -18.74 3.70 -20.88
N ARG A 22 -17.89 4.07 -19.91
CA ARG A 22 -16.49 4.48 -20.21
C ARG A 22 -15.39 3.75 -19.45
N THR A 23 -15.72 2.77 -18.62
CA THR A 23 -14.72 2.06 -17.80
C THR A 23 -14.45 0.62 -18.25
N GLU A 24 -15.37 -0.04 -18.96
CA GLU A 24 -15.16 -1.43 -19.39
C GLU A 24 -14.31 -1.55 -20.66
N GLU A 25 -14.38 -0.58 -21.57
CA GLU A 25 -13.53 -0.57 -22.77
C GLU A 25 -12.03 -0.41 -22.41
N ASN A 26 -11.71 0.36 -21.36
CA ASN A 26 -10.33 0.55 -20.92
C ASN A 26 -9.73 -0.65 -20.19
N VAL A 27 -10.54 -1.45 -19.47
CA VAL A 27 -10.05 -2.64 -18.75
C VAL A 27 -9.80 -3.81 -19.73
N ALA A 28 -10.60 -3.89 -20.80
CA ALA A 28 -10.41 -4.85 -21.88
C ALA A 28 -9.18 -4.53 -22.74
N GLN A 29 -8.89 -3.25 -23.03
CA GLN A 29 -7.69 -2.86 -23.78
C GLN A 29 -6.39 -3.20 -23.04
N VAL A 30 -6.31 -2.97 -21.72
CA VAL A 30 -5.15 -3.34 -20.89
C VAL A 30 -4.92 -4.86 -20.88
N SER A 31 -5.98 -5.65 -21.05
CA SER A 31 -5.91 -7.11 -21.09
C SER A 31 -5.51 -7.65 -22.47
N GLN A 32 -5.85 -6.94 -23.55
CA GLN A 32 -5.52 -7.32 -24.93
C GLN A 32 -4.12 -6.85 -25.37
N GLU A 33 -3.60 -5.75 -24.82
CA GLU A 33 -2.20 -5.34 -25.02
C GLU A 33 -1.20 -6.37 -24.45
N ARG A 34 -1.57 -7.08 -23.38
CA ARG A 34 -0.74 -8.12 -22.77
C ARG A 34 -0.46 -9.33 -23.67
N VAL A 35 -1.32 -9.62 -24.63
CA VAL A 35 -1.12 -10.79 -25.53
C VAL A 35 -0.24 -10.43 -26.74
N LYS A 36 -0.09 -9.13 -27.07
CA LYS A 36 0.73 -8.69 -28.21
C LYS A 36 2.20 -8.42 -27.86
N GLU A 37 2.55 -8.22 -26.60
CA GLU A 37 3.95 -8.03 -26.20
C GLU A 37 4.75 -9.34 -26.05
N GLU A 38 4.11 -10.50 -26.03
CA GLU A 38 4.80 -11.78 -25.84
C GLU A 38 5.60 -12.30 -27.05
N LYS A 39 5.55 -11.63 -28.21
CA LYS A 39 6.20 -12.12 -29.44
C LYS A 39 7.37 -11.31 -29.97
N THR A 40 7.86 -10.31 -29.24
CA THR A 40 8.99 -9.49 -29.71
C THR A 40 10.07 -9.41 -28.65
N GLY A 41 11.11 -10.23 -28.81
CA GLY A 41 12.44 -10.12 -28.18
C GLY A 41 12.47 -10.06 -26.65
N ARG A 42 13.15 -11.01 -25.98
CA ARG A 42 13.33 -11.03 -24.52
C ARG A 42 13.90 -9.70 -23.97
N GLY A 43 13.02 -8.72 -23.74
CA GLY A 43 13.28 -7.56 -22.91
C GLY A 43 13.48 -8.09 -21.50
N LYS A 44 14.63 -7.78 -20.90
CA LYS A 44 14.94 -8.20 -19.53
C LYS A 44 13.83 -7.66 -18.62
N PHE A 45 12.98 -8.54 -18.10
CA PHE A 45 11.99 -8.18 -17.08
C PHE A 45 12.76 -7.58 -15.90
N LYS A 46 12.56 -6.29 -15.65
CA LYS A 46 13.19 -5.58 -14.55
C LYS A 46 12.19 -5.54 -13.38
N PRO A 47 12.39 -6.35 -12.32
CA PRO A 47 11.47 -6.33 -11.19
C PRO A 47 11.49 -4.96 -10.49
N MET A 48 10.29 -4.45 -10.19
CA MET A 48 10.08 -3.17 -9.51
C MET A 48 9.91 -3.40 -8.01
N GLY A 49 10.68 -2.68 -7.20
CA GLY A 49 10.56 -2.65 -5.75
C GLY A 49 10.22 -1.26 -5.24
N TRP A 50 9.44 -1.20 -4.17
CA TRP A 50 9.17 0.07 -3.47
C TRP A 50 9.98 0.15 -2.19
N ILE A 51 10.49 1.34 -1.89
CA ILE A 51 10.99 1.69 -0.56
C ILE A 51 10.01 2.68 0.02
N ILE A 52 9.30 2.29 1.08
CA ILE A 52 8.37 3.18 1.75
C ILE A 52 9.12 3.88 2.88
N ILE A 53 9.19 5.21 2.80
CA ILE A 53 9.73 6.06 3.85
C ILE A 53 8.66 6.92 4.50
N GLN A 54 8.94 7.35 5.73
CA GLN A 54 8.15 8.35 6.42
C GLN A 54 8.72 9.74 6.13
N LYS A 55 7.88 10.67 5.67
CA LYS A 55 8.23 12.09 5.57
C LYS A 55 8.28 12.72 6.95
N LYS A 56 9.13 13.73 7.13
CA LYS A 56 9.15 14.56 8.35
C LYS A 56 7.95 15.51 8.40
N SER A 57 7.55 16.04 7.25
CA SER A 57 6.41 16.95 7.11
C SER A 57 5.66 16.71 5.80
N ILE A 58 4.36 17.00 5.79
CA ILE A 58 3.52 16.98 4.58
C ILE A 58 3.99 18.10 3.63
N GLY A 59 4.23 17.77 2.36
CA GLY A 59 4.64 18.72 1.32
C GLY A 59 6.15 18.85 1.10
N GLU A 60 6.99 18.27 1.95
CA GLU A 60 8.44 18.26 1.73
C GLU A 60 8.85 17.28 0.62
N PRO A 61 9.87 17.62 -0.19
CA PRO A 61 10.43 16.70 -1.17
C PRO A 61 11.04 15.49 -0.46
N ILE A 62 10.89 14.33 -1.10
CA ILE A 62 11.44 13.07 -0.62
C ILE A 62 12.96 13.11 -0.84
N VAL A 63 13.73 13.38 0.22
CA VAL A 63 15.19 13.32 0.18
C VAL A 63 15.66 11.99 0.78
N PRO A 64 16.31 11.10 0.01
CA PRO A 64 16.80 9.84 0.55
C PRO A 64 17.95 10.08 1.54
N SER A 65 17.92 9.37 2.67
CA SER A 65 19.07 9.27 3.57
C SER A 65 20.25 8.57 2.87
N TYR A 66 21.48 8.74 3.38
CA TYR A 66 22.65 8.03 2.83
C TYR A 66 22.42 6.53 2.70
N SER A 67 21.89 5.88 3.74
CA SER A 67 21.59 4.44 3.73
C SER A 67 20.55 4.09 2.67
N THR A 68 19.50 4.90 2.50
CA THR A 68 18.47 4.70 1.47
C THR A 68 19.05 4.86 0.07
N GLY A 69 19.87 5.89 -0.16
CA GLY A 69 20.54 6.11 -1.44
C GLY A 69 21.47 4.95 -1.80
N ARG A 70 22.28 4.49 -0.84
CA ARG A 70 23.16 3.34 -1.04
C ARG A 70 22.39 2.06 -1.35
N LEU A 71 21.23 1.88 -0.73
CA LEU A 71 20.36 0.74 -0.99
C LEU A 71 19.83 0.77 -2.44
N ILE A 72 19.35 1.93 -2.89
CA ILE A 72 18.89 2.14 -4.26
C ILE A 72 20.02 1.86 -5.26
N ASP A 73 21.24 2.33 -5.00
CA ASP A 73 22.40 2.07 -5.87
C ASP A 73 22.70 0.57 -6.02
N VAL A 74 22.68 -0.17 -4.91
CA VAL A 74 22.97 -1.61 -4.89
C VAL A 74 21.88 -2.39 -5.63
N PHE A 75 20.60 -2.06 -5.39
CA PHE A 75 19.49 -2.68 -6.13
C PHE A 75 19.53 -2.36 -7.63
N THR A 76 19.87 -1.12 -7.98
CA THR A 76 20.01 -0.70 -9.39
C THR A 76 21.10 -1.49 -10.09
N LYS A 77 22.25 -1.71 -9.43
CA LYS A 77 23.35 -2.56 -9.93
C LYS A 77 22.96 -4.03 -10.05
N ALA A 78 22.11 -4.51 -9.15
CA ALA A 78 21.55 -5.86 -9.20
C ALA A 78 20.46 -6.03 -10.28
N GLY A 79 20.09 -4.96 -11.00
CA GLY A 79 19.11 -5.01 -12.07
C GLY A 79 17.66 -4.82 -11.61
N PHE A 80 17.43 -4.24 -10.43
CA PHE A 80 16.10 -3.87 -9.96
C PHE A 80 15.77 -2.41 -10.28
N GLU A 81 14.48 -2.10 -10.39
CA GLU A 81 13.98 -0.73 -10.44
C GLU A 81 13.38 -0.37 -9.08
N MET A 82 13.96 0.62 -8.41
CA MET A 82 13.52 1.02 -7.06
C MET A 82 12.82 2.36 -7.11
N GLU A 83 11.59 2.42 -6.59
CA GLU A 83 10.84 3.66 -6.41
C GLU A 83 10.79 4.03 -4.92
N LEU A 84 11.02 5.30 -4.62
CA LEU A 84 10.94 5.83 -3.27
C LEU A 84 9.55 6.43 -3.06
N VAL A 85 8.76 5.79 -2.20
CA VAL A 85 7.37 6.16 -1.94
C VAL A 85 7.25 6.67 -0.51
N SER A 86 6.46 7.71 -0.31
CA SER A 86 6.13 8.19 1.04
C SER A 86 4.87 7.51 1.54
N ALA A 87 4.87 7.01 2.77
CA ALA A 87 3.68 6.40 3.36
C ALA A 87 2.47 7.36 3.35
N SER A 88 2.68 8.66 3.60
CA SER A 88 1.62 9.68 3.60
C SER A 88 1.01 9.97 2.22
N ASN A 89 1.64 9.49 1.16
CA ASN A 89 1.17 9.69 -0.22
C ASN A 89 0.42 8.47 -0.75
N VAL A 90 0.34 7.39 0.04
CA VAL A 90 -0.36 6.18 -0.32
C VAL A 90 -1.77 6.29 0.21
N ASP A 91 -2.76 6.29 -0.68
CA ASP A 91 -4.17 6.28 -0.32
C ASP A 91 -4.70 4.85 -0.40
N VAL A 92 -5.25 4.37 0.71
CA VAL A 92 -5.84 3.03 0.83
C VAL A 92 -7.36 3.15 0.68
N TYR A 93 -7.90 2.57 -0.39
CA TYR A 93 -9.33 2.46 -0.61
C TYR A 93 -9.79 1.02 -0.31
N LEU A 94 -10.79 0.89 0.55
CA LEU A 94 -11.45 -0.38 0.82
C LEU A 94 -12.76 -0.38 0.03
N THR A 95 -12.85 -1.21 -0.99
CA THR A 95 -14.08 -1.46 -1.75
C THR A 95 -14.37 -2.95 -1.72
N ASP A 96 -15.66 -3.33 -1.71
CA ASP A 96 -16.07 -4.74 -1.77
C ASP A 96 -15.67 -5.41 -3.10
N ASP A 97 -15.46 -4.59 -4.13
CA ASP A 97 -14.92 -4.98 -5.43
C ASP A 97 -13.38 -5.14 -5.33
N ASP A 98 -12.88 -6.35 -5.64
CA ASP A 98 -11.49 -6.85 -5.54
C ASP A 98 -10.47 -6.15 -6.48
N ARG A 99 -10.48 -4.81 -6.51
CA ARG A 99 -9.58 -4.03 -7.36
C ARG A 99 -8.24 -3.89 -6.65
N LYS A 100 -7.30 -4.75 -7.05
CA LYS A 100 -5.87 -4.77 -6.65
C LYS A 100 -5.11 -3.53 -7.14
N SER A 101 -5.56 -2.33 -6.76
CA SER A 101 -4.98 -1.05 -7.16
C SER A 101 -4.80 -0.16 -5.95
N VAL A 102 -3.56 0.24 -5.69
CA VAL A 102 -3.22 1.25 -4.67
C VAL A 102 -3.05 2.60 -5.37
N LEU A 103 -3.61 3.66 -4.78
CA LEU A 103 -3.36 5.02 -5.25
C LEU A 103 -2.12 5.56 -4.55
N VAL A 104 -1.16 6.03 -5.35
CA VAL A 104 0.02 6.73 -4.84
C VAL A 104 0.05 8.10 -5.50
N ASP A 105 0.03 9.15 -4.69
CA ASP A 105 -0.06 10.54 -5.14
C ASP A 105 -1.28 10.78 -6.07
N GLY A 106 -2.43 10.20 -5.72
CA GLY A 106 -3.68 10.33 -6.49
C GLY A 106 -3.68 9.60 -7.84
N LYS A 107 -2.64 8.82 -8.16
CA LYS A 107 -2.57 8.01 -9.39
C LYS A 107 -2.60 6.54 -9.06
N VAL A 108 -3.37 5.77 -9.82
CA VAL A 108 -3.33 4.30 -9.76
C VAL A 108 -1.95 3.83 -10.16
N ARG A 109 -1.25 3.15 -9.25
CA ARG A 109 0.05 2.55 -9.52
C ARG A 109 -0.06 1.04 -9.58
N ARG A 110 0.78 0.44 -10.41
CA ARG A 110 0.97 -1.00 -10.42
C ARG A 110 1.62 -1.44 -9.11
N LEU A 111 1.17 -2.57 -8.56
CA LEU A 111 1.76 -3.14 -7.36
C LEU A 111 3.22 -3.54 -7.61
N PRO A 112 4.14 -3.23 -6.67
CA PRO A 112 5.53 -3.65 -6.78
C PRO A 112 5.67 -5.14 -6.48
N THR A 113 6.82 -5.72 -6.86
CA THR A 113 7.15 -7.11 -6.54
C THR A 113 7.46 -7.29 -5.05
N PHE A 114 8.00 -6.26 -4.40
CA PHE A 114 8.26 -6.25 -2.97
C PHE A 114 8.32 -4.82 -2.44
N VAL A 115 8.16 -4.67 -1.14
CA VAL A 115 8.22 -3.40 -0.43
C VAL A 115 9.25 -3.48 0.68
N LEU A 116 10.14 -2.49 0.75
CA LEU A 116 11.06 -2.31 1.87
C LEU A 116 10.47 -1.30 2.85
N ALA A 117 10.10 -1.77 4.03
CA ALA A 117 9.59 -0.96 5.10
C ALA A 117 10.73 -0.19 5.78
N ARG A 118 10.86 1.10 5.46
CA ARG A 118 11.82 2.01 6.09
C ARG A 118 11.08 2.98 6.99
N THR A 119 10.73 2.49 8.17
CA THR A 119 10.14 3.32 9.23
C THR A 119 11.21 3.99 10.09
N GLY A 120 10.94 5.21 10.55
CA GLY A 120 11.82 5.97 11.44
C GLY A 120 11.65 5.53 12.91
N ALA A 121 12.13 6.38 13.83
CA ALA A 121 12.01 6.13 15.28
C ALA A 121 10.54 6.06 15.78
N LYS A 122 9.59 6.60 15.01
CA LYS A 122 8.17 6.59 15.34
C LYS A 122 7.37 6.12 14.14
N THR A 123 7.01 4.84 14.12
CA THR A 123 6.08 4.31 13.11
C THR A 123 4.67 4.79 13.42
N ASP A 124 4.10 5.59 12.53
CA ASP A 124 2.71 6.04 12.63
C ASP A 124 1.74 4.88 12.36
N PHE A 125 0.55 4.96 12.96
CA PHE A 125 -0.52 3.99 12.73
C PHE A 125 -0.86 3.87 11.24
N TYR A 126 -0.88 5.01 10.53
CA TYR A 126 -1.16 5.05 9.10
C TYR A 126 -0.13 4.26 8.28
N THR A 127 1.16 4.45 8.55
CA THR A 127 2.23 3.70 7.89
C THR A 127 2.06 2.19 8.09
N LEU A 128 1.72 1.78 9.31
CA LEU A 128 1.47 0.36 9.61
C LEU A 128 0.23 -0.17 8.87
N ALA A 129 -0.84 0.62 8.75
CA ALA A 129 -2.02 0.27 7.99
C ALA A 129 -1.71 0.10 6.49
N VAL A 130 -0.87 0.98 5.91
CA VAL A 130 -0.38 0.85 4.53
C VAL A 130 0.38 -0.46 4.33
N TYR A 131 1.29 -0.83 5.25
CA TYR A 131 1.99 -2.11 5.15
C TYR A 131 1.05 -3.31 5.23
N ARG A 132 0.13 -3.32 6.20
CA ARG A 132 -0.88 -4.38 6.34
C ARG A 132 -1.73 -4.51 5.07
N HIS A 133 -2.11 -3.39 4.47
CA HIS A 133 -2.88 -3.39 3.24
C HIS A 133 -2.07 -3.97 2.06
N LEU A 134 -0.80 -3.59 1.92
CA LEU A 134 0.08 -4.15 0.89
C LEU A 134 0.29 -5.66 1.07
N GLU A 135 0.45 -6.13 2.30
CA GLU A 135 0.52 -7.57 2.61
C GLU A 135 -0.78 -8.29 2.23
N LYS A 136 -1.96 -7.67 2.44
CA LYS A 136 -3.24 -8.23 2.00
C LYS A 136 -3.40 -8.28 0.48
N LEU A 137 -2.70 -7.42 -0.24
CA LEU A 137 -2.63 -7.44 -1.70
C LEU A 137 -1.57 -8.42 -2.25
N ASP A 138 -1.05 -9.31 -1.40
CA ASP A 138 -0.04 -10.31 -1.74
C ASP A 138 1.32 -9.71 -2.15
N VAL A 139 1.60 -8.48 -1.71
CA VAL A 139 2.90 -7.84 -1.89
C VAL A 139 3.76 -8.10 -0.65
N PRO A 140 4.91 -8.77 -0.77
CA PRO A 140 5.78 -9.04 0.37
C PRO A 140 6.41 -7.74 0.90
N VAL A 141 6.21 -7.48 2.19
CA VAL A 141 6.78 -6.33 2.90
C VAL A 141 7.93 -6.80 3.80
N ILE A 142 9.08 -6.16 3.67
CA ILE A 142 10.32 -6.48 4.39
C ILE A 142 10.74 -5.25 5.18
N ASN A 143 10.63 -5.19 6.51
CA ASN A 143 10.09 -6.17 7.45
C ASN A 143 8.55 -6.20 7.46
N SER A 144 7.97 -7.32 7.88
CA SER A 144 6.50 -7.45 7.98
C SER A 144 5.88 -6.45 8.95
N SER A 145 4.62 -6.12 8.75
CA SER A 145 3.85 -5.21 9.61
C SER A 145 3.82 -5.71 11.06
N GLN A 146 3.62 -7.02 11.26
CA GLN A 146 3.63 -7.63 12.59
C GLN A 146 4.99 -7.48 13.27
N SER A 147 6.09 -7.78 12.56
CA SER A 147 7.44 -7.62 13.12
C SER A 147 7.75 -6.18 13.52
N ILE A 148 7.24 -5.19 12.78
CA ILE A 148 7.40 -3.77 13.10
C ILE A 148 6.63 -3.41 14.37
N GLU A 149 5.42 -3.95 14.56
CA GLU A 149 4.60 -3.74 15.75
C GLU A 149 5.23 -4.37 17.00
N ASP A 150 5.71 -5.62 16.87
CA ASP A 150 6.33 -6.35 17.97
C ASP A 150 7.60 -5.65 18.49
N VAL A 151 8.45 -5.18 17.57
CA VAL A 151 9.72 -4.50 17.88
C VAL A 151 9.52 -3.07 18.40
N LYS A 152 8.36 -2.45 18.10
CA LYS A 152 8.04 -1.09 18.55
C LYS A 152 7.83 -1.03 20.06
N ASP A 153 7.26 -2.07 20.66
CA ASP A 153 7.10 -2.18 22.11
C ASP A 153 8.26 -2.98 22.72
N LYS A 154 9.11 -2.29 23.49
CA LYS A 154 10.28 -2.89 24.14
C LYS A 154 9.91 -3.92 25.20
N LEU A 155 8.85 -3.68 25.97
CA LEU A 155 8.43 -4.64 26.99
C LEU A 155 7.90 -5.90 26.32
N PHE A 156 7.07 -5.74 25.30
CA PHE A 156 6.52 -6.85 24.55
C PHE A 156 7.61 -7.64 23.81
N SER A 157 8.55 -6.95 23.16
CA SER A 157 9.74 -7.58 22.56
C SER A 157 10.52 -8.43 23.57
N LEU A 158 10.76 -7.90 24.78
CA LEU A 158 11.44 -8.65 25.85
C LEU A 158 10.63 -9.86 26.31
N GLN A 159 9.30 -9.76 26.34
CA GLN A 159 8.41 -10.89 26.64
C GLN A 159 8.52 -11.99 25.58
N ILE A 160 8.54 -11.63 24.29
CA ILE A 160 8.74 -12.59 23.18
C ILE A 160 10.08 -13.31 23.34
N LEU A 161 11.16 -12.58 23.64
CA LEU A 161 12.48 -13.18 23.86
C LEU A 161 12.49 -14.14 25.05
N ALA A 162 11.87 -13.74 26.17
CA ALA A 162 11.75 -14.57 27.36
C ALA A 162 10.94 -15.86 27.09
N GLN A 163 9.84 -15.78 26.33
CA GLN A 163 9.04 -16.94 25.92
C GLN A 163 9.84 -17.93 25.06
N ASN A 164 10.80 -17.43 24.27
CA ASN A 164 11.68 -18.25 23.44
C ASN A 164 12.97 -18.70 24.16
N ASN A 165 13.01 -18.63 25.50
CA ASN A 165 14.17 -19.01 26.32
C ASN A 165 15.45 -18.22 26.02
N ILE A 166 15.34 -17.00 25.53
CA ILE A 166 16.47 -16.07 25.35
C ILE A 166 16.63 -15.26 26.63
N ALA A 167 17.85 -15.19 27.16
CA ALA A 167 18.14 -14.45 28.39
C ALA A 167 17.85 -12.96 28.21
N VAL A 168 16.99 -12.41 29.07
CA VAL A 168 16.62 -10.99 29.11
C VAL A 168 16.99 -10.37 30.46
N PRO A 169 17.34 -9.07 30.52
CA PRO A 169 17.61 -8.39 31.78
C PRO A 169 16.35 -8.30 32.66
N LYS A 170 16.54 -8.30 33.98
CA LYS A 170 15.45 -8.04 34.93
C LYS A 170 14.88 -6.64 34.67
N THR A 171 13.63 -6.60 34.21
CA THR A 171 12.95 -5.39 33.75
C THR A 171 11.65 -5.22 34.53
N ILE A 172 11.35 -3.99 34.96
CA ILE A 172 10.09 -3.63 35.63
C ILE A 172 9.41 -2.52 34.83
N LEU A 173 8.10 -2.64 34.61
CA LEU A 173 7.27 -1.55 34.10
C LEU A 173 6.55 -0.91 35.29
N LEU A 174 6.81 0.38 35.53
CA LEU A 174 6.16 1.17 36.57
C LEU A 174 5.03 2.01 35.95
N LYS A 175 3.99 2.27 36.74
CA LYS A 175 2.81 3.06 36.36
C LYS A 175 2.92 4.48 36.87
#